data_AF-A0A5C9B603-F1
#
_entry.id   AF-A0A5C9B603-F1
#
_cell.length_a   1.000
_cell.length_b   1.000
_cell.length_c   1.000
_cell.angle_alpha   90.00
_cell.angle_beta   90.00
_cell.angle_gamma   90.00
#
_symmetry.space_group_name_H-M   'P 1'
#
loop_
_entity.id
_entity.type
_entity.pdbx_description
1 polymer ?
#
loop_
_entity_poly.entity_id
_entity_poly.type
_entity_poly.pdbx_seq_one_letter_code
_entity_poly.pdbx_strand_id
1 'polypeptide(L)'
;MSEATRGFTLIELAIVLVVIGLLLGGILKGQELIESARARNLISQLDSIRAAYYAFQDKYQAQPGDYPGALAQANLPGMANASVGGNGDGVIRDTPLARESLLVWVHLSHANLISGNYQASGGQPDARGEWPRNPYGATLHMQNDAQFAGSGGSPRLNLKTGNRIPARILAEIDRKIDDGRANSGQFRFSAYDGGGGAPIEARCYDPRSGLWGAAENEANCGASMLF
;
A
#
# COMPACT_ATOMS: atom_id res chain seq x y z
N MET A 1 27.23 63.20 -0.37
CA MET A 1 28.13 62.14 0.11
C MET A 1 27.78 60.88 -0.66
N SER A 2 28.63 60.47 -1.60
CA SER A 2 28.44 59.24 -2.37
C SER A 2 29.03 58.11 -1.55
N GLU A 3 28.20 57.18 -1.10
CA GLU A 3 28.68 55.94 -0.49
C GLU A 3 29.36 55.09 -1.57
N ALA A 4 30.63 54.73 -1.34
CA ALA A 4 31.34 53.80 -2.20
C ALA A 4 30.73 52.40 -2.05
N THR A 5 30.08 51.91 -3.10
CA THR A 5 29.59 50.52 -3.16
C THR A 5 30.80 49.59 -3.13
N ARG A 6 31.00 48.87 -2.02
CA ARG A 6 32.01 47.81 -1.92
C ARG A 6 31.58 46.66 -2.85
N GLY A 7 32.37 46.40 -3.90
CA GLY A 7 32.18 45.23 -4.75
C GLY A 7 32.50 43.94 -3.99
N PHE A 8 31.77 42.86 -4.30
CA PHE A 8 32.02 41.53 -3.74
C PHE A 8 33.39 41.01 -4.18
N THR A 9 34.12 40.37 -3.27
CA THR A 9 35.41 39.75 -3.59
C THR A 9 35.19 38.40 -4.29
N LEU A 10 36.15 38.01 -5.14
CA LEU A 10 36.10 36.69 -5.81
C LEU A 10 36.07 35.53 -4.82
N ILE A 11 36.73 35.68 -3.66
CA ILE A 11 36.78 34.64 -2.64
C ILE A 11 35.43 34.48 -1.90
N GLU A 12 34.72 35.58 -1.65
CA GLU A 12 33.37 35.53 -1.06
C GLU A 12 32.39 34.81 -1.99
N LEU A 13 32.44 35.09 -3.30
CA LEU A 13 31.62 34.38 -4.27
C LEU A 13 32.02 32.91 -4.41
N ALA A 14 33.31 32.58 -4.34
CA ALA A 14 33.78 31.21 -4.43
C ALA A 14 33.27 30.33 -3.27
N ILE A 15 33.30 30.83 -2.03
CA ILE A 15 32.79 30.11 -0.86
C ILE A 15 31.28 29.91 -0.98
N VAL A 16 30.55 30.94 -1.43
CA VAL A 16 29.09 30.86 -1.61
C VAL A 16 28.71 29.76 -2.62
N LEU A 17 29.41 29.68 -3.76
CA LEU A 17 29.16 28.63 -4.75
C LEU A 17 29.47 27.23 -4.23
N VAL A 18 30.53 27.07 -3.43
CA VAL A 18 30.85 25.79 -2.79
C VAL A 18 29.76 25.37 -1.81
N VAL A 19 29.30 26.29 -0.95
CA VAL A 19 28.24 26.01 0.01
C VAL A 19 26.94 25.65 -0.71
N ILE A 20 26.55 26.39 -1.75
CA ILE A 20 25.36 26.06 -2.56
C ILE A 20 25.52 24.68 -3.22
N GLY A 21 26.69 24.37 -3.77
CA GLY A 21 26.95 23.06 -4.37
C GLY A 21 26.81 21.91 -3.38
N LEU A 22 27.35 22.06 -2.17
CA LEU A 22 27.23 21.06 -1.10
C LEU A 22 25.79 20.91 -0.61
N LEU A 23 25.07 22.03 -0.45
CA LEU A 23 23.65 22.01 -0.05
C LEU A 23 22.78 21.33 -1.10
N LEU A 24 22.94 21.66 -2.38
CA LEU A 24 22.20 21.02 -3.47
C LEU A 24 22.50 19.52 -3.55
N GLY A 25 23.77 19.12 -3.45
CA GLY A 25 24.15 17.71 -3.41
C GLY A 25 23.56 16.97 -2.21
N GLY A 26 23.55 17.60 -1.03
CA GLY A 26 22.96 17.05 0.19
C GLY A 26 21.44 16.85 0.08
N ILE A 27 20.71 17.82 -0.49
CA ILE A 27 19.25 17.74 -0.66
C ILE A 27 18.87 16.60 -1.61
N LEU A 28 19.55 16.48 -2.76
CA LEU A 28 19.30 15.42 -3.73
C LEU A 28 19.48 14.04 -3.08
N LYS A 29 20.55 13.86 -2.30
CA LYS A 29 20.75 12.59 -1.59
C LYS A 29 19.71 12.37 -0.49
N GLY A 30 19.33 13.42 0.22
CA GLY A 30 18.28 13.38 1.24
C GLY A 30 16.94 12.91 0.68
N GLN A 31 16.56 13.37 -0.52
CA GLN A 31 15.33 12.92 -1.19
C GLN A 31 15.35 11.43 -1.53
N GLU A 32 16.45 10.91 -2.08
CA GLU A 32 16.59 9.47 -2.37
C GLU A 32 16.49 8.61 -1.10
N LEU A 33 17.06 9.08 0.02
CA LEU A 33 17.01 8.37 1.30
C LEU A 33 15.58 8.30 1.85
N ILE A 34 14.81 9.37 1.71
CA ILE A 34 13.39 9.41 2.11
C ILE A 34 12.58 8.43 1.26
N GLU A 35 12.75 8.45 -0.05
CA GLU A 35 12.06 7.53 -0.95
C GLU A 35 12.40 6.06 -0.65
N SER A 36 13.69 5.76 -0.44
CA SER A 36 14.13 4.42 -0.03
C SER A 36 13.52 4.00 1.33
N ALA A 37 13.32 4.96 2.24
CA ALA A 37 12.69 4.70 3.54
C ALA A 37 11.19 4.42 3.38
N ARG A 38 10.49 5.15 2.50
CA ARG A 38 9.09 4.86 2.15
C ARG A 38 8.93 3.48 1.52
N ALA A 39 9.83 3.11 0.61
CA ALA A 39 9.86 1.77 0.02
C ALA A 39 9.99 0.68 1.08
N ARG A 40 10.94 0.82 2.02
CA ARG A 40 11.13 -0.13 3.13
C ARG A 40 9.92 -0.18 4.08
N ASN A 41 9.31 0.98 4.36
CA ASN A 41 8.11 1.05 5.19
C ASN A 41 6.95 0.26 4.55
N LEU A 42 6.72 0.46 3.25
CA LEU A 42 5.68 -0.26 2.51
C LEU A 42 5.94 -1.78 2.48
N ILE A 43 7.19 -2.23 2.24
CA ILE A 43 7.55 -3.65 2.31
C ILE A 43 7.23 -4.23 3.69
N SER A 44 7.69 -3.56 4.75
CA SER A 44 7.42 -3.99 6.14
C SER A 44 5.93 -4.06 6.45
N GLN A 45 5.15 -3.09 5.94
CA GLN A 45 3.69 -3.09 6.08
C GLN A 45 3.04 -4.29 5.38
N LEU A 46 3.45 -4.60 4.15
CA LEU A 46 2.96 -5.75 3.39
C LEU A 46 3.28 -7.08 4.07
N ASP A 47 4.52 -7.26 4.50
CA ASP A 47 4.97 -8.47 5.19
C ASP A 47 4.26 -8.65 6.54
N SER A 48 4.08 -7.55 7.29
CA SER A 48 3.33 -7.56 8.55
C SER A 48 1.88 -7.97 8.36
N ILE A 49 1.18 -7.43 7.36
CA ILE A 49 -0.21 -7.79 7.06
C ILE A 49 -0.30 -9.25 6.59
N ARG A 50 0.64 -9.70 5.74
CA ARG A 50 0.68 -11.09 5.29
C ARG A 50 0.92 -12.06 6.45
N ALA A 51 1.83 -11.73 7.37
CA ALA A 51 2.07 -12.52 8.57
C ALA A 51 0.82 -12.54 9.49
N ALA A 52 0.16 -11.39 9.67
CA ALA A 52 -1.08 -11.30 10.43
C ALA A 52 -2.21 -12.14 9.82
N TYR A 53 -2.31 -12.16 8.48
CA TYR A 53 -3.28 -12.97 7.76
C TYR A 53 -3.09 -14.47 8.05
N TYR A 54 -1.87 -14.99 7.90
CA TYR A 54 -1.58 -16.41 8.16
C TYR A 54 -1.68 -16.74 9.65
N ALA A 55 -1.26 -15.84 10.54
CA ALA A 55 -1.43 -16.04 11.99
C ALA A 55 -2.91 -16.13 12.38
N PHE A 56 -3.80 -15.37 11.72
CA PHE A 56 -5.25 -15.49 11.92
C PHE A 56 -5.74 -16.86 11.44
N GLN A 57 -5.33 -17.30 10.26
CA GLN A 57 -5.69 -18.63 9.73
C GLN A 57 -5.23 -19.75 10.65
N ASP A 58 -3.99 -19.72 11.13
CA ASP A 58 -3.45 -20.74 12.02
C ASP A 58 -4.22 -20.80 13.34
N LYS A 59 -4.55 -19.63 13.92
CA LYS A 59 -5.22 -19.54 15.23
C LYS A 59 -6.71 -19.88 15.18
N TYR A 60 -7.42 -19.43 14.15
CA TYR A 60 -8.88 -19.55 14.06
C TYR A 60 -9.36 -20.56 13.02
N GLN A 61 -8.44 -21.18 12.27
CA GLN A 61 -8.73 -22.16 11.20
C GLN A 61 -9.73 -21.62 10.17
N ALA A 62 -9.69 -20.30 9.94
CA ALA A 62 -10.59 -19.57 9.07
C ALA A 62 -9.91 -18.32 8.52
N GLN A 63 -10.43 -17.75 7.43
CA GLN A 63 -9.86 -16.53 6.84
C GLN A 63 -10.41 -15.28 7.56
N PRO A 64 -9.57 -14.26 7.81
CA PRO A 64 -10.08 -12.95 8.23
C PRO A 64 -10.99 -12.37 7.13
N GLY A 65 -11.94 -11.51 7.48
CA GLY A 65 -12.98 -11.04 6.55
C GLY A 65 -14.15 -12.02 6.38
N ASP A 66 -13.86 -13.28 6.06
CA ASP A 66 -14.84 -14.35 5.83
C ASP A 66 -15.34 -15.02 7.13
N TYR A 67 -14.64 -14.79 8.25
CA TYR A 67 -14.96 -15.43 9.52
C TYR A 67 -16.41 -15.15 10.00
N PRO A 68 -17.24 -16.19 10.26
CA PRO A 68 -18.65 -16.00 10.61
C PRO A 68 -18.87 -15.14 11.86
N GLY A 69 -19.82 -14.22 11.80
CA GLY A 69 -19.99 -13.20 12.85
C GLY A 69 -20.29 -13.75 14.25
N ALA A 70 -21.01 -14.86 14.38
CA ALA A 70 -21.23 -15.52 15.67
C ALA A 70 -19.90 -16.02 16.29
N LEU A 71 -19.02 -16.58 15.47
CA LEU A 71 -17.69 -17.02 15.90
C LEU A 71 -16.76 -15.82 16.15
N ALA A 72 -16.89 -14.77 15.35
CA ALA A 72 -16.18 -13.52 15.54
C ALA A 72 -16.51 -12.89 16.89
N GLN A 73 -17.80 -12.80 17.24
CA GLN A 73 -18.22 -12.28 18.55
C GLN A 73 -17.73 -13.12 19.72
N ALA A 74 -17.69 -14.45 19.58
CA ALA A 74 -17.24 -15.34 20.65
C ALA A 74 -15.72 -15.31 20.85
N ASN A 75 -14.95 -15.22 19.76
CA ASN A 75 -13.51 -15.50 19.78
C ASN A 75 -12.63 -14.25 19.61
N LEU A 76 -13.20 -13.12 19.15
CA LEU A 76 -12.49 -11.86 18.96
C LEU A 76 -12.95 -10.84 20.02
N PRO A 77 -12.04 -10.39 20.91
CA PRO A 77 -12.36 -9.42 21.95
C PRO A 77 -12.93 -8.11 21.40
N GLY A 78 -13.99 -7.59 22.01
CA GLY A 78 -14.52 -6.25 21.70
C GLY A 78 -15.39 -6.15 20.44
N MET A 79 -15.74 -7.28 19.81
CA MET A 79 -16.69 -7.28 18.69
C MET A 79 -18.09 -6.86 19.17
N ALA A 80 -18.69 -5.90 18.46
CA ALA A 80 -19.93 -5.26 18.90
C ALA A 80 -21.15 -6.19 18.91
N ASN A 81 -21.29 -7.09 17.92
CA ASN A 81 -22.38 -8.06 17.80
C ASN A 81 -22.07 -9.14 16.74
N ALA A 82 -22.84 -10.24 16.74
CA ALA A 82 -22.70 -11.35 15.79
C ALA A 82 -23.04 -11.00 14.32
N SER A 83 -23.58 -9.81 14.03
CA SER A 83 -23.78 -9.39 12.63
C SER A 83 -22.49 -8.89 12.00
N VAL A 84 -21.47 -8.58 12.82
CA VAL A 84 -20.14 -8.19 12.34
C VAL A 84 -19.32 -9.45 12.06
N GLY A 85 -19.45 -9.96 10.84
CA GLY A 85 -18.62 -11.05 10.33
C GLY A 85 -18.92 -11.36 8.87
N GLY A 86 -18.10 -12.25 8.31
CA GLY A 86 -18.21 -12.70 6.93
C GLY A 86 -19.29 -13.75 6.74
N ASN A 87 -19.42 -14.23 5.50
CA ASN A 87 -20.44 -15.19 5.12
C ASN A 87 -19.98 -16.67 5.28
N GLY A 88 -18.69 -16.92 5.47
CA GLY A 88 -18.11 -18.25 5.68
C GLY A 88 -17.97 -19.08 4.39
N ASP A 89 -17.90 -18.45 3.22
CA ASP A 89 -17.83 -19.13 1.91
C ASP A 89 -16.39 -19.49 1.49
N GLY A 90 -15.40 -19.14 2.30
CA GLY A 90 -13.98 -19.44 2.08
C GLY A 90 -13.30 -18.47 1.10
N VAL A 91 -13.97 -17.39 0.69
CA VAL A 91 -13.47 -16.45 -0.31
C VAL A 91 -13.73 -15.02 0.14
N ILE A 92 -12.69 -14.30 0.54
CA ILE A 92 -12.80 -12.88 0.89
C ILE A 92 -13.29 -12.07 -0.31
N ARG A 93 -14.56 -11.68 -0.30
CA ARG A 93 -15.20 -10.92 -1.37
C ARG A 93 -16.37 -10.10 -0.86
N ASP A 94 -16.44 -8.86 -1.32
CA ASP A 94 -17.59 -8.02 -1.01
C ASP A 94 -18.85 -8.51 -1.72
N THR A 95 -19.91 -8.67 -0.93
CA THR A 95 -21.27 -8.99 -1.36
C THR A 95 -22.23 -7.94 -0.78
N PRO A 96 -23.49 -7.85 -1.25
CA PRO A 96 -24.47 -6.97 -0.63
C PRO A 96 -24.69 -7.25 0.87
N LEU A 97 -24.43 -8.49 1.30
CA LEU A 97 -24.68 -8.96 2.67
C LEU A 97 -23.43 -8.96 3.56
N ALA A 98 -22.22 -8.97 2.99
CA ALA A 98 -20.96 -8.90 3.74
C ALA A 98 -19.90 -8.09 2.98
N ARG A 99 -19.30 -7.09 3.64
CA ARG A 99 -18.15 -6.33 3.12
C ARG A 99 -16.85 -6.92 3.67
N GLU A 100 -16.54 -8.11 3.17
CA GLU A 100 -15.46 -8.94 3.70
C GLU A 100 -14.10 -8.28 3.54
N SER A 101 -13.88 -7.51 2.47
CA SER A 101 -12.63 -6.79 2.24
C SER A 101 -12.28 -5.82 3.37
N LEU A 102 -13.32 -5.22 3.98
CA LEU A 102 -13.20 -4.33 5.14
C LEU A 102 -13.21 -5.11 6.46
N LEU A 103 -14.00 -6.19 6.53
CA LEU A 103 -14.03 -7.07 7.71
C LEU A 103 -12.67 -7.75 7.95
N VAL A 104 -11.83 -7.94 6.92
CA VAL A 104 -10.44 -8.39 7.09
C VAL A 104 -9.75 -7.53 8.14
N TRP A 105 -9.85 -6.20 8.01
CA TRP A 105 -9.19 -5.27 8.92
C TRP A 105 -9.79 -5.32 10.32
N VAL A 106 -11.12 -5.40 10.43
CA VAL A 106 -11.84 -5.54 11.71
C VAL A 106 -11.39 -6.82 12.43
N HIS A 107 -11.40 -7.96 11.75
CA HIS A 107 -11.02 -9.24 12.34
C HIS A 107 -9.55 -9.25 12.77
N LEU A 108 -8.65 -8.71 11.94
CA LEU A 108 -7.22 -8.64 12.28
C LEU A 108 -6.94 -7.68 13.44
N SER A 109 -7.62 -6.53 13.54
CA SER A 109 -7.42 -5.60 14.66
C SER A 109 -7.97 -6.17 15.96
N HIS A 110 -9.17 -6.76 15.94
CA HIS A 110 -9.76 -7.37 17.14
C HIS A 110 -9.02 -8.64 17.57
N ALA A 111 -8.32 -9.32 16.66
CA ALA A 111 -7.39 -10.40 17.00
C ALA A 111 -6.05 -9.94 17.61
N ASN A 112 -5.80 -8.62 17.71
CA ASN A 112 -4.52 -8.02 18.09
C ASN A 112 -3.35 -8.43 17.17
N LEU A 113 -3.62 -8.68 15.89
CA LEU A 113 -2.60 -9.06 14.91
C LEU A 113 -2.08 -7.88 14.09
N ILE A 114 -2.84 -6.79 14.02
CA ILE A 114 -2.42 -5.52 13.41
C ILE A 114 -2.72 -4.37 14.37
N SER A 115 -2.01 -3.25 14.19
CA SER A 115 -2.32 -2.00 14.87
C SER A 115 -3.50 -1.28 14.21
N GLY A 116 -4.26 -0.56 15.03
CA GLY A 116 -5.48 0.14 14.63
C GLY A 116 -6.69 -0.41 15.36
N ASN A 117 -7.77 0.36 15.36
CA ASN A 117 -9.05 -0.04 15.94
C ASN A 117 -10.12 0.10 14.85
N TYR A 118 -10.25 -0.93 14.03
CA TYR A 118 -11.20 -0.96 12.92
C TYR A 118 -12.49 -1.61 13.39
N GLN A 119 -13.62 -0.93 13.18
CA GLN A 119 -14.91 -1.34 13.70
C GLN A 119 -15.97 -1.35 12.61
N ALA A 120 -17.03 -2.11 12.85
CA ALA A 120 -18.25 -2.11 12.04
C ALA A 120 -19.44 -1.68 12.89
N SER A 121 -20.30 -0.83 12.34
CA SER A 121 -21.55 -0.41 12.97
C SER A 121 -22.73 -1.04 12.23
N GLY A 122 -23.72 -1.56 12.95
CA GLY A 122 -24.95 -2.08 12.34
C GLY A 122 -24.81 -3.31 11.43
N GLY A 123 -23.71 -4.08 11.56
CA GLY A 123 -23.50 -5.36 10.87
C GLY A 123 -22.54 -5.32 9.67
N GLN A 124 -22.26 -4.15 9.09
CA GLN A 124 -21.23 -4.03 8.06
C GLN A 124 -20.27 -2.87 8.36
N PRO A 125 -18.98 -3.01 8.02
CA PRO A 125 -18.04 -1.89 8.04
C PRO A 125 -18.52 -0.70 7.19
N ASP A 126 -18.35 0.52 7.69
CA ASP A 126 -18.61 1.73 6.91
C ASP A 126 -17.49 1.93 5.87
N ALA A 127 -17.82 1.85 4.58
CA ALA A 127 -16.85 2.05 3.50
C ALA A 127 -16.17 3.42 3.54
N ARG A 128 -16.75 4.42 4.22
CA ARG A 128 -16.16 5.76 4.41
C ARG A 128 -15.38 5.92 5.70
N GLY A 129 -15.24 4.86 6.48
CA GLY A 129 -14.43 4.83 7.70
C GLY A 129 -12.93 5.01 7.44
N GLU A 130 -12.18 5.09 8.54
CA GLU A 130 -10.72 5.11 8.47
C GLU A 130 -10.18 3.68 8.37
N TRP A 131 -9.52 3.38 7.25
CA TRP A 131 -8.97 2.07 6.91
C TRP A 131 -7.44 2.15 6.82
N PRO A 132 -6.71 1.01 6.92
CA PRO A 132 -5.26 1.02 6.78
C PRO A 132 -4.83 1.73 5.50
N ARG A 133 -3.87 2.66 5.61
CA ARG A 133 -3.33 3.42 4.47
C ARG A 133 -1.87 3.09 4.25
N ASN A 134 -1.44 3.19 3.00
CA ASN A 134 -0.04 3.16 2.62
C ASN A 134 0.68 4.46 3.06
N PRO A 135 2.02 4.52 2.99
CA PRO A 135 2.79 5.72 3.34
C PRO A 135 2.47 6.99 2.52
N TYR A 136 1.71 6.86 1.44
CA TYR A 136 1.27 7.94 0.55
C TYR A 136 -0.20 8.34 0.79
N GLY A 137 -0.84 7.76 1.81
CA GLY A 137 -2.19 8.10 2.25
C GLY A 137 -3.33 7.50 1.44
N ALA A 138 -3.06 6.52 0.56
CA ALA A 138 -4.10 5.74 -0.10
C ALA A 138 -4.46 4.50 0.71
N THR A 139 -5.73 4.08 0.69
CA THR A 139 -6.21 2.92 1.43
C THR A 139 -5.68 1.61 0.84
N LEU A 140 -5.40 0.65 1.72
CA LEU A 140 -5.10 -0.72 1.37
C LEU A 140 -6.40 -1.51 1.17
N HIS A 141 -6.35 -2.56 0.36
CA HIS A 141 -7.53 -3.40 0.09
C HIS A 141 -7.15 -4.85 -0.06
N MET A 142 -7.80 -5.75 0.66
CA MET A 142 -7.58 -7.19 0.52
C MET A 142 -8.85 -7.85 -0.01
N GLN A 143 -8.74 -8.54 -1.13
CA GLN A 143 -9.87 -9.23 -1.75
C GLN A 143 -9.40 -10.37 -2.65
N ASN A 144 -10.25 -11.36 -2.84
CA ASN A 144 -10.12 -12.35 -3.90
C ASN A 144 -10.77 -11.84 -5.20
N ASP A 145 -9.94 -11.42 -6.15
CA ASP A 145 -10.35 -10.92 -7.46
C ASP A 145 -9.24 -11.13 -8.50
N ALA A 146 -9.51 -10.79 -9.75
CA ALA A 146 -8.55 -10.85 -10.86
C ALA A 146 -8.04 -9.44 -11.27
N GLN A 147 -8.14 -8.43 -10.41
CA GLN A 147 -7.84 -7.01 -10.70
C GLN A 147 -6.36 -6.68 -10.43
N PHE A 148 -5.49 -7.38 -11.16
CA PHE A 148 -4.04 -7.17 -11.17
C PHE A 148 -3.47 -7.57 -12.54
N ALA A 149 -2.30 -7.01 -12.89
CA ALA A 149 -1.67 -7.28 -14.18
C ALA A 149 -1.34 -8.77 -14.38
N GLY A 150 -1.54 -9.28 -15.60
CA GLY A 150 -1.26 -10.68 -15.93
C GLY A 150 -2.15 -11.70 -15.20
N SER A 151 -3.33 -11.31 -14.71
CA SER A 151 -4.26 -12.24 -14.03
C SER A 151 -4.90 -13.27 -14.97
N GLY A 152 -5.05 -12.94 -16.25
CA GLY A 152 -5.77 -13.78 -17.21
C GLY A 152 -7.23 -14.04 -16.81
N GLY A 153 -7.83 -13.18 -15.99
CA GLY A 153 -9.17 -13.36 -15.44
C GLY A 153 -9.28 -14.40 -14.32
N SER A 154 -8.17 -14.99 -13.88
CA SER A 154 -8.16 -15.96 -12.79
C SER A 154 -8.08 -15.23 -11.44
N PRO A 155 -9.13 -15.32 -10.59
CA PRO A 155 -9.15 -14.61 -9.33
C PRO A 155 -8.19 -15.25 -8.33
N ARG A 156 -7.51 -14.41 -7.54
CA ARG A 156 -6.62 -14.82 -6.45
C ARG A 156 -6.78 -13.86 -5.29
N LEU A 157 -6.60 -14.38 -4.07
CA LEU A 157 -6.46 -13.51 -2.90
C LEU A 157 -5.23 -12.62 -3.08
N ASN A 158 -5.46 -11.31 -2.99
CA ASN A 158 -4.41 -10.33 -3.15
C ASN A 158 -4.61 -9.13 -2.22
N LEU A 159 -3.49 -8.57 -1.76
CA LEU A 159 -3.43 -7.33 -0.99
C LEU A 159 -2.96 -6.20 -1.91
N LYS A 160 -3.85 -5.26 -2.15
CA LYS A 160 -3.59 -4.06 -2.94
C LYS A 160 -2.94 -3.00 -2.06
N THR A 161 -1.85 -2.42 -2.55
CA THR A 161 -1.07 -1.38 -1.85
C THR A 161 -1.78 -0.01 -1.79
N GLY A 162 -2.94 0.14 -2.43
CA GLY A 162 -3.46 1.45 -2.80
C GLY A 162 -2.66 2.09 -3.95
N ASN A 163 -3.04 3.31 -4.30
CA ASN A 163 -2.42 4.14 -5.33
C ASN A 163 -1.53 5.25 -4.74
N ARG A 164 -1.14 6.25 -5.54
CA ARG A 164 -0.23 7.36 -5.17
C ARG A 164 1.22 6.95 -4.85
N ILE A 165 1.64 5.76 -5.27
CA ILE A 165 3.03 5.31 -5.14
C ILE A 165 3.72 5.56 -6.48
N PRO A 166 4.88 6.26 -6.51
CA PRO A 166 5.59 6.47 -7.76
C PRO A 166 6.07 5.16 -8.39
N ALA A 167 6.00 5.05 -9.73
CA ALA A 167 6.39 3.85 -10.46
C ALA A 167 7.84 3.40 -10.16
N ARG A 168 8.77 4.34 -9.94
CA ARG A 168 10.16 4.03 -9.53
C ARG A 168 10.23 3.31 -8.18
N ILE A 169 9.36 3.68 -7.24
CA ILE A 169 9.31 3.07 -5.91
C ILE A 169 8.74 1.67 -5.99
N LEU A 170 7.69 1.46 -6.79
CA LEU A 170 7.17 0.12 -7.06
C LEU A 170 8.23 -0.77 -7.73
N ALA A 171 9.00 -0.23 -8.69
CA ALA A 171 10.12 -0.94 -9.31
C ALA A 171 11.24 -1.30 -8.33
N GLU A 172 11.52 -0.44 -7.34
CA GLU A 172 12.48 -0.73 -6.28
C GLU A 172 11.96 -1.80 -5.32
N ILE A 173 10.68 -1.73 -4.95
CA ILE A 173 10.03 -2.71 -4.08
C ILE A 173 10.04 -4.08 -4.75
N ASP A 174 9.54 -4.16 -5.99
CA ASP A 174 9.44 -5.41 -6.75
C ASP A 174 10.80 -6.11 -6.87
N ARG A 175 11.86 -5.38 -7.28
CA ARG A 175 13.22 -5.95 -7.35
C ARG A 175 13.77 -6.43 -6.00
N LYS A 176 13.22 -5.97 -4.87
CA LYS A 176 13.64 -6.41 -3.53
C LYS A 176 12.87 -7.63 -3.04
N ILE A 177 11.62 -7.81 -3.45
CA ILE A 177 10.73 -8.83 -2.90
C ILE A 177 10.29 -9.91 -3.90
N ASP A 178 10.49 -9.68 -5.21
CA ASP A 178 9.98 -10.54 -6.28
C ASP A 178 10.88 -10.49 -7.55
N ASP A 179 10.37 -10.18 -8.74
CA ASP A 179 11.06 -10.39 -10.03
C ASP A 179 11.37 -9.10 -10.81
N GLY A 180 10.91 -7.95 -10.32
CA GLY A 180 11.09 -6.64 -10.96
C GLY A 180 10.16 -6.38 -12.14
N ARG A 181 9.17 -7.25 -12.39
CA ARG A 181 8.17 -7.13 -13.46
C ARG A 181 6.77 -6.90 -12.90
N ALA A 182 6.16 -5.82 -13.36
CA ALA A 182 4.81 -5.41 -12.97
C ALA A 182 3.70 -6.40 -13.38
N ASN A 183 3.95 -7.37 -14.26
CA ASN A 183 2.94 -8.29 -14.78
C ASN A 183 3.17 -9.76 -14.47
N SER A 184 4.25 -10.11 -13.76
CA SER A 184 4.58 -11.49 -13.37
C SER A 184 4.90 -11.58 -11.88
N GLY A 185 5.31 -12.76 -11.40
CA GLY A 185 5.60 -12.95 -9.98
C GLY A 185 4.40 -12.80 -9.04
N GLN A 186 4.67 -12.42 -7.79
CA GLN A 186 3.71 -12.16 -6.73
C GLN A 186 3.39 -10.67 -6.55
N PHE A 187 4.22 -9.74 -7.00
CA PHE A 187 4.03 -8.30 -6.81
C PHE A 187 3.74 -7.61 -8.15
N ARG A 188 2.46 -7.41 -8.44
CA ARG A 188 1.99 -6.98 -9.77
C ARG A 188 1.31 -5.64 -9.75
N PHE A 189 1.25 -4.94 -10.87
CA PHE A 189 0.49 -3.71 -11.01
C PHE A 189 -1.00 -3.91 -10.69
N SER A 190 -1.59 -2.89 -10.06
CA SER A 190 -3.03 -2.82 -9.77
C SER A 190 -3.59 -1.45 -10.09
N ALA A 191 -4.77 -1.44 -10.71
CA ALA A 191 -5.53 -0.23 -11.00
C ALA A 191 -6.48 0.19 -9.86
N TYR A 192 -6.32 -0.37 -8.66
CA TYR A 192 -7.18 -0.04 -7.53
C TYR A 192 -7.00 1.41 -7.06
N ASP A 193 -8.13 2.10 -6.93
CA ASP A 193 -8.20 3.47 -6.42
C ASP A 193 -8.40 3.46 -4.91
N GLY A 194 -7.29 3.56 -4.17
CA GLY A 194 -7.30 3.77 -2.72
C GLY A 194 -7.46 5.25 -2.33
N GLY A 195 -7.80 6.12 -3.28
CA GLY A 195 -7.96 7.55 -3.14
C GLY A 195 -7.12 8.35 -4.13
N GLY A 196 -7.72 9.31 -4.83
CA GLY A 196 -7.00 10.19 -5.78
C GLY A 196 -7.01 9.73 -7.24
N GLY A 197 -7.79 8.71 -7.58
CA GLY A 197 -8.02 8.27 -8.96
C GLY A 197 -7.29 6.98 -9.30
N ALA A 198 -7.95 6.09 -10.03
CA ALA A 198 -7.40 4.82 -10.47
C ALA A 198 -6.08 4.98 -11.26
N PRO A 199 -5.01 4.22 -10.92
CA PRO A 199 -3.80 4.15 -11.73
C PRO A 199 -4.06 3.76 -13.18
N ILE A 200 -3.31 4.36 -14.11
CA ILE A 200 -3.38 4.05 -15.53
C ILE A 200 -2.21 3.12 -15.88
N GLU A 201 -2.54 1.91 -16.31
CA GLU A 201 -1.59 0.83 -16.60
C GLU A 201 -0.38 1.29 -17.43
N ALA A 202 -0.66 1.87 -18.61
CA ALA A 202 0.36 2.31 -19.57
C ALA A 202 1.24 3.46 -19.08
N ARG A 203 0.93 4.10 -17.95
CA ARG A 203 1.78 5.11 -17.31
C ARG A 203 2.68 4.52 -16.22
N CYS A 204 2.29 3.37 -15.68
CA CYS A 204 2.95 2.75 -14.53
C CYS A 204 3.93 1.66 -14.93
N TYR A 205 3.69 0.95 -16.05
CA TYR A 205 4.60 -0.05 -16.57
C TYR A 205 4.42 -0.23 -18.08
N ASP A 206 5.44 -0.75 -18.76
CA ASP A 206 5.38 -1.09 -20.19
C ASP A 206 4.80 -2.50 -20.37
N PRO A 207 3.61 -2.65 -20.99
CA PRO A 207 2.98 -3.96 -21.18
C PRO A 207 3.79 -4.93 -22.05
N ARG A 208 4.69 -4.43 -22.91
CA ARG A 208 5.49 -5.28 -23.81
C ARG A 208 6.66 -5.93 -23.08
N SER A 209 7.40 -5.15 -22.30
CA SER A 209 8.52 -5.67 -21.51
C SER A 209 8.10 -6.23 -20.15
N GLY A 210 6.96 -5.80 -19.62
CA GLY A 210 6.50 -6.08 -18.27
C GLY A 210 7.22 -5.27 -17.19
N LEU A 211 8.11 -4.34 -17.57
CA LEU A 211 8.91 -3.57 -16.63
C LEU A 211 8.16 -2.32 -16.16
N TRP A 212 8.33 -1.98 -14.88
CA TRP A 212 7.84 -0.74 -14.31
C TRP A 212 8.41 0.50 -15.01
N GLY A 213 7.59 1.53 -15.19
CA GLY A 213 7.93 2.83 -15.79
C GLY A 213 8.74 3.72 -14.86
N ALA A 214 9.89 3.25 -14.38
CA ALA A 214 10.72 3.94 -13.39
C ALA A 214 11.40 5.22 -13.94
N ALA A 215 11.52 5.33 -15.27
CA ALA A 215 12.12 6.48 -15.95
C ALA A 215 11.12 7.64 -16.04
N GLU A 216 9.90 7.36 -16.49
CA GLU A 216 8.78 8.30 -16.54
C GLU A 216 8.32 8.68 -15.12
N ASN A 217 8.39 7.70 -14.20
CA ASN A 217 8.11 7.87 -12.78
C ASN A 217 6.74 8.50 -12.50
N GLU A 218 5.69 7.97 -13.14
CA GLU A 218 4.30 8.34 -12.85
C GLU A 218 4.05 8.26 -11.34
N ALA A 219 3.47 9.33 -10.78
CA ALA A 219 3.29 9.48 -9.34
C ALA A 219 2.11 8.67 -8.81
N ASN A 220 1.13 8.38 -9.67
CA ASN A 220 -0.08 7.65 -9.30
C ASN A 220 -0.08 6.21 -9.82
N CYS A 221 0.73 5.36 -9.19
CA CYS A 221 0.73 3.92 -9.43
C CYS A 221 0.37 3.14 -8.16
N GLY A 222 0.05 1.86 -8.35
CA GLY A 222 -0.29 0.92 -7.29
C GLY A 222 0.05 -0.51 -7.70
N ALA A 223 0.14 -1.39 -6.72
CA ALA A 223 0.44 -2.79 -6.89
C ALA A 223 -0.50 -3.69 -6.06
N SER A 224 -0.47 -4.97 -6.35
CA SER A 224 -1.13 -6.05 -5.63
C SER A 224 -0.09 -7.11 -5.31
N MET A 225 0.00 -7.46 -4.04
CA MET A 225 0.77 -8.59 -3.55
C MET A 225 -0.15 -9.81 -3.50
N LEU A 226 0.16 -10.82 -4.29
CA LEU A 226 -0.59 -12.08 -4.34
C LEU A 226 -0.25 -12.94 -3.12
N PHE A 227 -1.23 -13.72 -2.66
CA PHE A 227 -1.06 -14.74 -1.62
C PHE A 227 -0.87 -16.12 -2.27
#